data_AF-A0A7I8MQ82-F1
#
_entry.id   AF-A0A7I8MQ82-F1
#
_cell.length_a   1.000
_cell.length_b   1.000
_cell.length_c   1.000
_cell.angle_alpha   90.00
_cell.angle_beta   90.00
_cell.angle_gamma   90.00
#
_symmetry.space_group_name_H-M   'P 1'
#
loop_
_entity.id
_entity.type
_entity.pdbx_description
1 polymer ?
#
loop_
_entity_poly.entity_id
_entity_poly.type
_entity_poly.pdbx_seq_one_letter_code
_entity_poly.pdbx_strand_id
1 'polypeptide(L)'
;MRWHRRWANLFSYDETNTWRLKFAIDSAGADLKDVSVIFGDLQGNAAWQEFTNRLNPQSRDDKVPEPASPQSRKRVGIALAIVFAAAILSVGIWYSQTRKIEPAAIQSDSEIASIAILPFANMSGDPDQEYFSDGITDDLITDISKISNIYVISRNSTFTYKGKTAKAQQIGKDLDVRYILEGSVCKVGDRIRINAQLIDTATGHHLWAERYDGNLGDIFELQDRITQKIVAALSIELTETDLHHLSRRETDNFEAYEAYLQGWEHQRRDTKSDLVEAVSSFKTAIELDPTYSEAHAALSLAYQHIAGRRWDVDLGWGDVRSF
;
A
#
# COMPACT_ATOMS: atom_id res chain seq x y z
N MET A 1 -35.62 20.64 10.52
CA MET A 1 -35.86 19.25 10.05
C MET A 1 -36.60 19.27 8.72
N ARG A 2 -35.87 19.19 7.60
CA ARG A 2 -36.38 18.82 6.27
C ARG A 2 -35.23 18.16 5.52
N TRP A 3 -35.33 16.86 5.25
CA TRP A 3 -34.39 16.12 4.41
C TRP A 3 -35.03 15.92 3.04
N HIS A 4 -34.43 16.52 2.00
CA HIS A 4 -34.71 16.18 0.60
C HIS A 4 -33.86 14.96 0.22
N ARG A 5 -34.48 13.82 -0.07
CA ARG A 5 -33.81 12.65 -0.69
C ARG A 5 -33.83 12.83 -2.21
N ARG A 6 -32.65 13.04 -2.80
CA ARG A 6 -32.41 12.91 -4.25
C ARG A 6 -32.17 11.42 -4.55
N TRP A 7 -32.99 10.83 -5.41
CA TRP A 7 -32.78 9.49 -5.97
C TRP A 7 -31.84 9.63 -7.17
N ALA A 8 -30.71 8.92 -7.19
CA ALA A 8 -29.80 8.87 -8.33
C ALA A 8 -30.21 7.71 -9.27
N ASN A 9 -30.06 7.96 -10.58
CA ASN A 9 -30.47 7.09 -11.69
C ASN A 9 -30.00 5.64 -11.54
N LEU A 10 -30.92 4.68 -11.74
CA LEU A 10 -30.76 3.27 -11.35
C LEU A 10 -30.69 2.29 -12.54
N PHE A 11 -30.06 2.66 -13.66
CA PHE A 11 -29.79 1.73 -14.77
C PHE A 11 -28.50 2.09 -15.51
N SER A 12 -27.59 1.13 -15.69
CA SER A 12 -26.53 1.19 -16.71
C SER A 12 -26.56 -0.09 -17.53
N TYR A 13 -26.56 0.05 -18.86
CA TYR A 13 -26.59 -1.05 -19.83
C TYR A 13 -25.16 -1.49 -20.16
N ASP A 14 -24.89 -2.79 -20.10
CA ASP A 14 -23.65 -3.45 -20.54
C ASP A 14 -24.06 -4.46 -21.63
N GLU A 15 -23.35 -4.41 -22.77
CA GLU A 15 -23.60 -5.13 -24.02
C GLU A 15 -23.45 -6.67 -23.92
N THR A 16 -23.19 -7.23 -22.74
CA THR A 16 -22.95 -8.67 -22.53
C THR A 16 -24.18 -9.51 -22.16
N ASN A 17 -25.39 -8.96 -22.27
CA ASN A 17 -26.68 -9.66 -22.12
C ASN A 17 -26.83 -10.49 -20.81
N THR A 18 -26.09 -10.13 -19.77
CA THR A 18 -26.12 -10.82 -18.47
C THR A 18 -26.84 -9.95 -17.45
N TRP A 19 -28.06 -10.34 -17.05
CA TRP A 19 -28.85 -9.61 -16.06
C TRP A 19 -28.23 -9.73 -14.66
N ARG A 20 -27.72 -8.63 -14.10
CA ARG A 20 -27.25 -8.59 -12.70
C ARG A 20 -28.11 -7.60 -11.91
N LEU A 21 -28.86 -8.12 -10.94
CA LEU A 21 -29.62 -7.30 -10.00
C LEU A 21 -28.76 -7.01 -8.76
N LYS A 22 -28.46 -5.74 -8.50
CA LYS A 22 -27.84 -5.29 -7.23
C LYS A 22 -28.78 -4.32 -6.54
N PHE A 23 -29.11 -4.62 -5.29
CA PHE A 23 -29.84 -3.71 -4.40
C PHE A 23 -28.94 -3.34 -3.21
N ALA A 24 -28.99 -2.07 -2.81
CA ALA A 24 -28.39 -1.57 -1.57
C ALA A 24 -29.52 -0.99 -0.72
N ILE A 25 -29.68 -1.48 0.50
CA ILE A 25 -30.66 -0.99 1.47
C ILE A 25 -29.90 -0.12 2.47
N ASP A 26 -30.09 1.19 2.39
CA ASP A 26 -29.52 2.15 3.34
C ASP A 26 -30.64 2.80 4.16
N SER A 27 -31.03 2.13 5.25
CA SER A 27 -31.48 2.77 6.50
C SER A 27 -31.87 1.69 7.52
N ALA A 28 -31.51 1.93 8.78
CA ALA A 28 -31.78 1.05 9.92
C ALA A 28 -33.27 0.71 10.05
N GLY A 29 -33.62 -0.57 9.83
CA GLY A 29 -34.92 -1.12 10.18
C GLY A 29 -35.68 -1.91 9.11
N ALA A 30 -35.16 -2.07 7.89
CA ALA A 30 -35.80 -2.91 6.86
C ALA A 30 -35.21 -4.34 6.87
N ASP A 31 -36.06 -5.36 7.08
CA ASP A 31 -35.73 -6.79 6.96
C ASP A 31 -35.94 -7.23 5.50
N LEU A 32 -35.30 -8.31 5.04
CA LEU A 32 -35.44 -8.82 3.67
C LEU A 32 -36.90 -9.18 3.31
N LYS A 33 -37.77 -9.28 4.33
CA LYS A 33 -39.22 -9.50 4.24
C LYS A 33 -40.01 -8.26 3.80
N ASP A 34 -39.40 -7.08 3.86
CA ASP A 34 -40.01 -5.80 3.48
C ASP A 34 -39.76 -5.46 2.00
N VAL A 35 -38.99 -6.29 1.29
CA VAL A 35 -38.69 -6.15 -0.13
C VAL A 35 -39.78 -6.87 -0.94
N SER A 36 -40.66 -6.10 -1.61
CA SER A 36 -41.62 -6.64 -2.58
C SER A 36 -41.12 -6.45 -4.01
N VAL A 37 -41.14 -7.54 -4.80
CA VAL A 37 -40.88 -7.46 -6.24
C VAL A 37 -42.18 -7.09 -6.94
N ILE A 38 -42.14 -6.11 -7.84
CA ILE A 38 -43.29 -5.68 -8.64
C ILE A 38 -42.96 -5.91 -10.12
N PHE A 39 -43.85 -6.58 -10.84
CA PHE A 39 -43.69 -6.85 -12.27
C PHE A 39 -45.04 -6.63 -12.98
N GLY A 40 -45.15 -5.52 -13.73
CA GLY A 40 -46.44 -5.03 -14.21
C GLY A 40 -47.36 -4.69 -13.02
N ASP A 41 -48.57 -5.25 -13.03
CA ASP A 41 -49.55 -5.08 -11.95
C ASP A 41 -49.42 -6.13 -10.83
N LEU A 42 -48.46 -7.05 -10.93
CA LEU A 42 -48.27 -8.14 -9.95
C LEU A 42 -47.24 -7.74 -8.88
N GLN A 43 -47.44 -8.22 -7.65
CA GLN A 43 -46.50 -8.04 -6.53
C GLN A 43 -46.11 -9.38 -5.86
N GLY A 44 -44.93 -9.40 -5.24
CA GLY A 44 -44.45 -10.52 -4.42
C GLY A 44 -44.15 -11.78 -5.24
N ASN A 45 -44.48 -12.95 -4.70
CA ASN A 45 -44.16 -14.24 -5.34
C ASN A 45 -44.80 -14.42 -6.72
N ALA A 46 -45.98 -13.84 -6.95
CA ALA A 46 -46.67 -13.90 -8.24
C ALA A 46 -45.90 -13.10 -9.32
N ALA A 47 -45.37 -11.94 -8.96
CA ALA A 47 -44.48 -11.16 -9.83
C ALA A 47 -43.20 -11.94 -10.16
N TRP A 48 -42.67 -12.68 -9.17
CA TRP A 48 -41.47 -13.46 -9.33
C TRP A 48 -41.65 -14.67 -10.25
N GLN A 49 -42.76 -15.40 -10.10
CA GLN A 49 -43.09 -16.50 -10.99
C GLN A 49 -43.31 -16.05 -12.43
N GLU A 50 -44.07 -14.97 -12.65
CA GLU A 50 -44.30 -14.44 -14.00
C GLU A 50 -43.00 -13.96 -14.66
N PHE A 51 -42.15 -13.27 -13.90
CA PHE A 51 -40.82 -12.88 -14.36
C PHE A 51 -39.98 -14.09 -14.78
N THR A 52 -39.92 -15.14 -13.96
CA THR A 52 -39.17 -16.36 -14.29
C THR A 52 -39.77 -17.12 -15.48
N ASN A 53 -41.09 -17.15 -15.62
CA ASN A 53 -41.78 -17.82 -16.72
C ASN A 53 -41.49 -17.14 -18.07
N ARG A 54 -41.34 -15.81 -18.09
CA ARG A 54 -40.94 -15.07 -19.30
C ARG A 54 -39.48 -15.32 -19.68
N LEU A 55 -38.61 -15.56 -18.71
CA LEU A 55 -37.20 -15.87 -18.96
C LEU A 55 -37.00 -17.28 -19.53
N ASN A 56 -37.91 -18.23 -19.23
CA ASN A 56 -37.79 -19.60 -19.73
C ASN A 56 -39.17 -20.22 -20.05
N PRO A 57 -39.66 -20.09 -21.29
CA PRO A 57 -41.04 -20.46 -21.67
C PRO A 57 -41.36 -21.96 -21.63
N GLN A 58 -40.40 -22.85 -21.35
CA GLN A 58 -40.59 -24.31 -21.47
C GLN A 58 -41.09 -25.04 -20.22
N SER A 59 -41.37 -24.33 -19.11
CA SER A 59 -42.02 -24.95 -17.94
C SER A 59 -43.52 -24.65 -17.91
N ARG A 60 -44.29 -25.35 -18.75
CA ARG A 60 -45.73 -25.57 -18.53
C ARG A 60 -45.94 -27.03 -18.13
N ASP A 61 -46.76 -27.21 -17.10
CA ASP A 61 -47.26 -28.45 -16.47
C ASP A 61 -47.57 -29.60 -17.48
N ASP A 62 -47.57 -30.89 -17.13
CA ASP A 62 -48.45 -31.51 -16.14
C ASP A 62 -48.00 -32.95 -15.80
N LYS A 63 -48.12 -33.35 -14.52
CA LYS A 63 -49.17 -34.30 -14.04
C LYS A 63 -48.83 -34.83 -12.66
N VAL A 64 -49.67 -34.45 -11.69
CA VAL A 64 -49.86 -35.17 -10.42
C VAL A 64 -50.64 -36.46 -10.70
N PRO A 65 -50.24 -37.58 -10.09
CA PRO A 65 -51.20 -38.29 -9.25
C PRO A 65 -50.58 -38.76 -7.92
N GLU A 66 -51.34 -38.57 -6.83
CA GLU A 66 -51.16 -39.21 -5.52
C GLU A 66 -52.29 -40.25 -5.34
N PRO A 67 -52.24 -41.23 -4.39
CA PRO A 67 -51.14 -41.74 -3.57
C PRO A 67 -50.98 -43.28 -3.64
N ALA A 68 -49.82 -43.81 -3.24
CA ALA A 68 -49.70 -45.18 -2.69
C ALA A 68 -48.63 -45.26 -1.58
N SER A 69 -48.86 -46.19 -0.65
CA SER A 69 -48.54 -46.25 0.78
C SER A 69 -47.05 -46.48 1.18
N PRO A 70 -46.70 -46.34 2.50
CA PRO A 70 -45.34 -46.07 2.94
C PRO A 70 -44.63 -47.32 3.47
N GLN A 71 -43.57 -47.79 2.80
CA GLN A 71 -42.55 -48.65 3.40
C GLN A 71 -41.32 -48.73 2.49
N SER A 72 -40.30 -47.89 2.77
CA SER A 72 -38.87 -48.10 2.41
C SER A 72 -38.01 -46.82 2.38
N ARG A 73 -38.46 -45.69 2.95
CA ARG A 73 -37.70 -44.42 2.95
C ARG A 73 -36.38 -44.39 3.75
N LYS A 74 -35.94 -45.48 4.39
CA LYS A 74 -34.66 -45.49 5.14
C LYS A 74 -33.40 -45.66 4.28
N ARG A 75 -33.50 -46.12 3.02
CA ARG A 75 -32.31 -46.36 2.16
C ARG A 75 -31.98 -45.24 1.17
N VAL A 76 -32.97 -44.44 0.76
CA VAL A 76 -32.76 -43.32 -0.19
C VAL A 76 -32.13 -42.09 0.49
N GLY A 77 -32.43 -41.87 1.77
CA GLY A 77 -31.84 -40.76 2.53
C GLY A 77 -30.32 -40.88 2.72
N ILE A 78 -29.79 -42.10 2.84
CA ILE A 78 -28.35 -42.35 3.00
C ILE A 78 -27.62 -42.10 1.67
N ALA A 79 -28.21 -42.48 0.53
CA ALA A 79 -27.61 -42.26 -0.78
C ALA A 79 -27.51 -40.76 -1.12
N LEU A 80 -28.54 -39.96 -0.80
CA LEU A 80 -28.53 -38.51 -1.02
C LEU A 80 -27.54 -37.77 -0.10
N ALA A 81 -27.39 -38.22 1.16
CA ALA A 81 -26.40 -37.66 2.07
C ALA A 81 -24.95 -37.93 1.62
N ILE A 82 -24.68 -39.10 1.03
CA ILE A 82 -23.36 -39.43 0.49
C ILE A 82 -23.03 -38.56 -0.73
N VAL A 83 -23.99 -38.33 -1.63
CA VAL A 83 -23.78 -37.45 -2.80
C VAL A 83 -23.53 -36.00 -2.36
N PHE A 84 -24.25 -35.51 -1.34
CA PHE A 84 -24.04 -34.17 -0.80
C PHE A 84 -22.68 -34.03 -0.08
N ALA A 85 -22.28 -35.03 0.71
CA ALA A 85 -20.96 -35.04 1.35
C ALA A 85 -19.82 -35.11 0.32
N ALA A 86 -19.99 -35.90 -0.75
CA ALA A 86 -19.03 -35.97 -1.85
C ALA A 86 -18.95 -34.65 -2.64
N ALA A 87 -20.08 -33.94 -2.83
CA ALA A 87 -20.12 -32.63 -3.46
C ALA A 87 -19.47 -31.53 -2.60
N ILE A 88 -19.65 -31.58 -1.27
CA ILE A 88 -19.00 -30.64 -0.34
C ILE A 88 -17.49 -30.93 -0.26
N LEU A 89 -17.09 -32.21 -0.27
CA LEU A 89 -15.68 -32.58 -0.34
C LEU A 89 -15.04 -32.17 -1.66
N SER A 90 -15.72 -32.35 -2.80
CA SER A 90 -15.19 -31.95 -4.10
C SER A 90 -15.10 -30.43 -4.27
N VAL A 91 -16.06 -29.67 -3.73
CA VAL A 91 -15.97 -28.20 -3.66
C VAL A 91 -14.87 -27.77 -2.69
N GLY A 92 -14.72 -28.42 -1.54
CA GLY A 92 -13.63 -28.13 -0.59
C GLY A 92 -12.25 -28.42 -1.19
N ILE A 93 -12.11 -29.51 -1.94
CA ILE A 93 -10.89 -29.85 -2.69
C ILE A 93 -10.66 -28.83 -3.81
N TRP A 94 -11.67 -28.48 -4.59
CA TRP A 94 -11.60 -27.47 -5.65
C TRP A 94 -11.28 -26.08 -5.12
N TYR A 95 -11.84 -25.69 -3.96
CA TYR A 95 -11.55 -24.44 -3.26
C TYR A 95 -10.14 -24.44 -2.64
N SER A 96 -9.65 -25.60 -2.17
CA SER A 96 -8.26 -25.75 -1.71
C SER A 96 -7.25 -25.75 -2.86
N GLN A 97 -7.64 -26.24 -4.04
CA GLN A 97 -6.82 -26.28 -5.24
C GLN A 97 -6.78 -24.93 -5.96
N THR A 98 -7.87 -24.14 -5.91
CA THR A 98 -7.92 -22.78 -6.47
C THR A 98 -7.34 -21.70 -5.52
N ARG A 99 -7.05 -22.05 -4.25
CA ARG A 99 -6.25 -21.25 -3.30
C ARG A 99 -4.76 -21.62 -3.25
N LYS A 100 -4.25 -22.35 -4.24
CA LYS A 100 -2.82 -22.31 -4.57
C LYS A 100 -2.60 -21.39 -5.76
N ILE A 101 -2.96 -20.12 -5.58
CA ILE A 101 -2.10 -19.09 -6.16
C ILE A 101 -0.88 -19.14 -5.23
N GLU A 102 0.06 -20.04 -5.53
CA GLU A 102 1.43 -19.76 -5.14
C GLU A 102 1.66 -18.34 -5.67
N PRO A 103 1.93 -17.32 -4.83
CA PRO A 103 2.53 -16.10 -5.37
C PRO A 103 3.66 -16.63 -6.22
N ALA A 104 3.69 -16.25 -7.52
CA ALA A 104 4.72 -16.74 -8.43
C ALA A 104 6.01 -16.71 -7.65
N ALA A 105 6.49 -17.90 -7.25
CA ALA A 105 7.77 -17.96 -6.60
C ALA A 105 8.64 -17.47 -7.72
N ILE A 106 9.12 -16.23 -7.61
CA ILE A 106 10.28 -15.82 -8.34
C ILE A 106 11.30 -16.83 -7.84
N GLN A 107 11.44 -17.93 -8.58
CA GLN A 107 12.59 -18.80 -8.44
C GLN A 107 13.75 -17.83 -8.56
N SER A 108 14.43 -17.61 -7.44
CA SER A 108 15.47 -16.61 -7.29
C SER A 108 16.74 -17.07 -8.00
N ASP A 109 16.61 -17.38 -9.28
CA ASP A 109 17.69 -17.30 -10.28
C ASP A 109 17.74 -15.88 -10.86
N SER A 110 17.13 -14.90 -10.18
CA SER A 110 17.35 -13.49 -10.44
C SER A 110 18.78 -13.13 -10.05
N GLU A 111 19.66 -13.01 -11.05
CA GLU A 111 20.98 -12.37 -10.96
C GLU A 111 20.90 -10.92 -10.41
N ILE A 112 19.71 -10.33 -10.30
CA ILE A 112 19.47 -8.96 -9.81
C ILE A 112 19.28 -8.98 -8.29
N ALA A 113 20.06 -8.16 -7.58
CA ALA A 113 19.97 -8.04 -6.12
C ALA A 113 18.66 -7.33 -5.70
N SER A 114 17.92 -7.91 -4.74
CA SER A 114 16.75 -7.27 -4.13
C SER A 114 17.03 -6.89 -2.67
N ILE A 115 16.68 -5.65 -2.30
CA ILE A 115 16.98 -5.07 -0.99
C ILE A 115 15.76 -4.37 -0.39
N ALA A 116 15.50 -4.62 0.89
CA ALA A 116 14.63 -3.80 1.71
C ALA A 116 15.46 -2.95 2.67
N ILE A 117 15.25 -1.63 2.65
CA ILE A 117 15.87 -0.71 3.60
C ILE A 117 14.85 -0.39 4.68
N LEU A 118 15.10 -0.89 5.89
CA LEU A 118 14.21 -0.72 7.04
C LEU A 118 14.40 0.65 7.70
N PRO A 119 13.36 1.20 8.35
CA PRO A 119 13.48 2.43 9.14
C PRO A 119 14.63 2.35 10.13
N PHE A 120 15.60 3.24 10.01
CA PHE A 120 16.70 3.31 10.96
C PHE A 120 16.15 3.73 12.32
N ALA A 121 16.56 3.03 13.37
CA ALA A 121 16.11 3.33 14.72
C ALA A 121 16.70 4.67 15.20
N ASN A 122 15.84 5.55 15.72
CA ASN A 122 16.29 6.73 16.45
C ASN A 122 16.89 6.33 17.80
N MET A 123 18.17 6.60 17.98
CA MET A 123 18.94 6.41 19.22
C MET A 123 19.41 7.73 19.83
N SER A 124 18.85 8.87 19.38
CA SER A 124 19.11 10.19 19.99
C SER A 124 18.44 10.35 21.36
N GLY A 125 17.39 9.57 21.64
CA GLY A 125 16.59 9.66 22.87
C GLY A 125 15.51 10.75 22.83
N ASP A 126 15.38 11.44 21.70
CA ASP A 126 14.42 12.50 21.46
C ASP A 126 13.50 12.11 20.30
N PRO A 127 12.20 11.83 20.56
CA PRO A 127 11.24 11.48 19.51
C PRO A 127 11.05 12.58 18.47
N ASP A 128 11.32 13.84 18.80
CA ASP A 128 11.20 14.95 17.85
C ASP A 128 12.29 14.89 16.77
N GLN A 129 13.30 14.03 16.93
CA GLN A 129 14.34 13.77 15.93
C GLN A 129 14.06 12.55 15.05
N GLU A 130 12.92 11.88 15.23
CA GLU A 130 12.56 10.68 14.45
C GLU A 130 12.50 10.96 12.94
N TYR A 131 12.08 12.17 12.55
CA TYR A 131 12.05 12.58 11.14
C TYR A 131 13.44 12.51 10.49
N PHE A 132 14.50 12.69 11.27
CA PHE A 132 15.87 12.71 10.78
C PHE A 132 16.36 11.30 10.44
N SER A 133 16.13 10.32 11.32
CA SER A 133 16.44 8.91 11.02
C SER A 133 15.56 8.37 9.87
N ASP A 134 14.30 8.80 9.82
CA ASP A 134 13.38 8.46 8.74
C ASP A 134 13.77 9.09 7.40
N GLY A 135 14.30 10.31 7.43
CA GLY A 135 14.83 11.03 6.27
C GLY A 135 16.03 10.30 5.67
N ILE A 136 17.02 9.98 6.50
CA ILE A 136 18.20 9.19 6.06
C ILE A 136 17.79 7.86 5.45
N THR A 137 16.80 7.18 6.03
CA THR A 137 16.28 5.92 5.47
C THR A 137 15.65 6.15 4.10
N ASP A 138 14.85 7.20 3.95
CA ASP A 138 14.13 7.53 2.71
C ASP A 138 15.09 7.93 1.58
N ASP A 139 16.14 8.68 1.91
CA ASP A 139 17.17 9.07 0.95
C ASP A 139 17.94 7.83 0.48
N LEU A 140 18.32 6.92 1.39
CA LEU A 140 18.95 5.66 1.02
C LEU A 140 18.05 4.81 0.11
N ILE A 141 16.73 4.78 0.36
CA ILE A 141 15.77 4.12 -0.55
C ILE A 141 15.82 4.79 -1.92
N THR A 142 15.77 6.12 -1.95
CA THR A 142 15.72 6.91 -3.18
C THR A 142 17.00 6.76 -4.02
N ASP A 143 18.17 6.86 -3.39
CA ASP A 143 19.45 6.80 -4.08
C ASP A 143 19.79 5.41 -4.58
N ILE A 144 19.53 4.37 -3.77
CA ILE A 144 19.74 2.99 -4.21
C ILE A 144 18.73 2.60 -5.31
N SER A 145 17.52 3.17 -5.31
CA SER A 145 16.53 2.92 -6.37
C SER A 145 16.93 3.47 -7.75
N LYS A 146 17.89 4.41 -7.80
CA LYS A 146 18.42 4.96 -9.06
C LYS A 146 19.41 4.00 -9.73
N ILE A 147 19.84 2.92 -9.06
CA ILE A 147 20.84 1.97 -9.56
C ILE A 147 20.17 0.87 -10.39
N SER A 148 20.60 0.73 -11.64
CA SER A 148 19.92 -0.07 -12.67
C SER A 148 19.81 -1.59 -12.38
N ASN A 149 20.62 -2.12 -11.44
CA ASN A 149 20.71 -3.55 -11.12
C ASN A 149 20.33 -3.89 -9.66
N ILE A 150 19.55 -3.03 -9.00
CA ILE A 150 19.07 -3.26 -7.64
C ILE A 150 17.55 -3.05 -7.59
N TYR A 151 16.83 -4.06 -7.12
CA TYR A 151 15.40 -3.94 -6.82
C TYR A 151 15.21 -3.49 -5.38
N VAL A 152 14.74 -2.26 -5.18
CA VAL A 152 14.51 -1.68 -3.84
C VAL A 152 13.04 -1.74 -3.47
N ILE A 153 12.73 -2.25 -2.27
CA ILE A 153 11.37 -2.25 -1.75
C ILE A 153 10.94 -0.84 -1.37
N SER A 154 9.72 -0.48 -1.78
CA SER A 154 9.16 0.84 -1.50
C SER A 154 9.14 1.17 0.00
N ARG A 155 9.37 2.46 0.30
CA ARG A 155 9.31 3.04 1.64
C ARG A 155 8.08 2.60 2.43
N ASN A 156 6.88 2.72 1.85
CA ASN A 156 5.64 2.40 2.57
C ASN A 156 5.60 0.95 3.05
N SER A 157 6.14 0.00 2.27
CA SER A 157 6.20 -1.41 2.65
C SER A 157 7.21 -1.65 3.77
N THR A 158 8.42 -1.08 3.66
CA THR A 158 9.47 -1.29 4.70
C THR A 158 9.12 -0.58 6.01
N PHE A 159 8.47 0.58 5.94
CA PHE A 159 8.04 1.33 7.12
C PHE A 159 6.94 0.65 7.93
N THR A 160 6.27 -0.38 7.39
CA THR A 160 5.39 -1.23 8.20
C THR A 160 6.12 -1.99 9.32
N TYR A 161 7.45 -2.14 9.22
CA TYR A 161 8.30 -2.74 10.24
C TYR A 161 8.84 -1.74 11.27
N LYS A 162 8.50 -0.45 11.15
CA LYS A 162 8.92 0.57 12.11
C LYS A 162 8.49 0.21 13.53
N GLY A 163 9.43 0.24 14.46
CA GLY A 163 9.21 -0.10 15.86
C GLY A 163 8.85 -1.57 16.14
N LYS A 164 8.94 -2.46 15.14
CA LYS A 164 8.67 -3.89 15.29
C LYS A 164 9.96 -4.68 15.32
N THR A 165 10.04 -5.64 16.24
CA THR A 165 11.12 -6.63 16.25
C THR A 165 10.71 -7.82 15.40
N ALA A 166 11.39 -8.04 14.28
CA ALA A 166 11.23 -9.22 13.44
C ALA A 166 12.60 -9.75 13.01
N LYS A 167 12.72 -11.06 12.81
CA LYS A 167 13.95 -11.67 12.32
C LYS A 167 14.12 -11.34 10.83
N ALA A 168 15.35 -11.08 10.39
CA ALA A 168 15.66 -10.79 8.99
C ALA A 168 15.10 -11.85 8.01
N GLN A 169 15.12 -13.14 8.39
CA GLN A 169 14.56 -14.20 7.54
C GLN A 169 13.04 -14.13 7.39
N GLN A 170 12.33 -13.57 8.38
CA GLN A 170 10.89 -13.38 8.28
C GLN A 170 10.58 -12.19 7.37
N ILE A 171 11.26 -11.07 7.57
CA ILE A 171 11.09 -9.85 6.76
C ILE A 171 11.42 -10.15 5.29
N GLY A 172 12.49 -10.91 5.04
CA GLY A 172 12.87 -11.29 3.67
C GLY A 172 11.80 -12.13 2.96
N LYS A 173 11.08 -12.99 3.69
CA LYS A 173 9.95 -13.75 3.13
C LYS A 173 8.72 -12.88 2.92
N ASP A 174 8.43 -11.98 3.86
CA ASP A 174 7.26 -11.12 3.80
C ASP A 174 7.36 -10.10 2.66
N LEU A 175 8.57 -9.59 2.40
CA LEU A 175 8.85 -8.58 1.37
C LEU A 175 9.44 -9.15 0.07
N ASP A 176 9.67 -10.46 0.01
CA ASP A 176 10.31 -11.16 -1.12
C ASP A 176 11.66 -10.55 -1.53
N VAL A 177 12.55 -10.37 -0.54
CA VAL A 177 13.89 -9.77 -0.76
C VAL A 177 15.02 -10.67 -0.31
N ARG A 178 16.14 -10.58 -1.02
CA ARG A 178 17.38 -11.28 -0.70
C ARG A 178 18.18 -10.59 0.42
N TYR A 179 18.14 -9.26 0.46
CA TYR A 179 18.94 -8.49 1.40
C TYR A 179 18.08 -7.50 2.20
N ILE A 180 18.52 -7.23 3.42
CA ILE A 180 17.95 -6.20 4.28
C ILE A 180 19.05 -5.27 4.76
N LEU A 181 18.81 -3.96 4.65
CA LEU A 181 19.58 -2.95 5.36
C LEU A 181 18.80 -2.52 6.59
N GLU A 182 19.42 -2.62 7.76
CA GLU A 182 18.91 -2.06 9.01
C GLU A 182 19.99 -1.24 9.70
N GLY A 183 19.58 -0.39 10.63
CA GLY A 183 20.51 0.55 11.24
C GLY A 183 19.91 1.41 12.33
N SER A 184 20.71 2.32 12.82
CA SER A 184 20.29 3.33 13.79
C SER A 184 21.03 4.64 13.60
N VAL A 185 20.38 5.74 13.98
CA VAL A 185 20.94 7.09 13.93
C VAL A 185 20.90 7.68 15.33
N CYS A 186 21.99 8.27 15.77
CA CYS A 186 22.08 9.03 17.01
C CYS A 186 22.64 10.41 16.69
N LYS A 187 21.83 11.44 16.87
CA LYS A 187 22.16 12.85 16.70
C LYS A 187 22.16 13.51 18.08
N VAL A 188 23.29 14.12 18.45
CA VAL A 188 23.45 14.85 19.72
C VAL A 188 24.18 16.16 19.45
N GLY A 189 23.44 17.26 19.48
CA GLY A 189 23.94 18.54 18.97
C GLY A 189 24.38 18.38 17.52
N ASP A 190 25.60 18.81 17.22
CA ASP A 190 26.18 18.71 15.88
C ASP A 190 26.82 17.35 15.57
N ARG A 191 26.84 16.41 16.52
CA ARG A 191 27.44 15.09 16.29
C ARG A 191 26.41 14.11 15.81
N ILE A 192 26.76 13.35 14.79
CA ILE A 192 25.96 12.26 14.27
C ILE A 192 26.74 10.95 14.33
N ARG A 193 25.99 9.89 14.60
CA ARG A 193 26.45 8.52 14.51
C ARG A 193 25.41 7.68 13.79
N ILE A 194 25.84 6.95 12.77
CA ILE A 194 25.00 6.01 12.03
C ILE A 194 25.61 4.62 12.19
N ASN A 195 24.80 3.65 12.62
CA ASN A 195 25.16 2.24 12.49
C ASN A 195 24.34 1.67 11.35
N ALA A 196 24.97 0.94 10.44
CA ALA A 196 24.29 0.30 9.32
C ALA A 196 24.82 -1.12 9.14
N GLN A 197 23.91 -2.04 8.84
CA GLN A 197 24.24 -3.44 8.62
C GLN A 197 23.40 -4.04 7.51
N LEU A 198 24.08 -4.77 6.63
CA LEU A 198 23.50 -5.46 5.49
C LEU A 198 23.43 -6.96 5.79
N ILE A 199 22.23 -7.53 5.68
CA ILE A 199 21.93 -8.90 6.11
C ILE A 199 21.40 -9.71 4.95
N ASP A 200 21.90 -10.93 4.81
CA ASP A 200 21.37 -11.95 3.90
C ASP A 200 20.11 -12.57 4.53
N THR A 201 18.96 -12.47 3.87
CA THR A 201 17.69 -12.96 4.44
C THR A 201 17.55 -14.48 4.42
N ALA A 202 18.32 -15.19 3.60
CA ALA A 202 18.27 -16.65 3.56
C ALA A 202 19.06 -17.27 4.72
N THR A 203 20.22 -16.69 5.05
CA THR A 203 21.08 -17.20 6.14
C THR A 203 20.86 -16.47 7.47
N GLY A 204 20.46 -15.20 7.42
CA GLY A 204 20.43 -14.28 8.56
C GLY A 204 21.81 -13.77 8.97
N HIS A 205 22.84 -13.95 8.15
CA HIS A 205 24.19 -13.47 8.42
C HIS A 205 24.36 -12.04 7.92
N HIS A 206 25.17 -11.26 8.64
CA HIS A 206 25.63 -9.96 8.17
C HIS A 206 26.64 -10.17 7.03
N LEU A 207 26.39 -9.57 5.86
CA LEU A 207 27.41 -9.39 4.83
C LEU A 207 28.41 -8.33 5.29
N TRP A 208 27.90 -7.31 5.97
CA TRP A 208 28.66 -6.16 6.44
C TRP A 208 27.92 -5.46 7.57
N ALA A 209 28.69 -4.85 8.49
CA ALA A 209 28.18 -3.96 9.52
C ALA A 209 29.28 -2.93 9.84
N GLU A 210 28.91 -1.65 9.88
CA GLU A 210 29.86 -0.58 10.19
C GLU A 210 29.19 0.55 10.95
N ARG A 211 30.05 1.34 11.55
CA ARG A 211 29.70 2.54 12.30
C ARG A 211 30.34 3.73 11.62
N TYR A 212 29.53 4.77 11.47
CA TYR A 212 29.91 6.05 10.90
C TYR A 212 29.73 7.11 11.97
N ASP A 213 30.80 7.81 12.30
CA ASP A 213 30.80 8.94 13.23
C ASP A 213 31.20 10.19 12.43
N GLY A 214 30.50 11.31 12.64
CA GLY A 214 30.79 12.59 11.98
C GLY A 214 30.03 13.74 12.64
N ASN A 215 30.05 14.89 11.99
CA ASN A 215 29.20 16.02 12.35
C ASN A 215 28.01 16.17 11.38
N LEU A 216 27.05 17.02 11.70
CA LEU A 216 25.88 17.26 10.84
C LEU A 216 26.26 17.77 9.44
N GLY A 217 27.31 18.59 9.34
CA GLY A 217 27.84 19.03 8.04
C GLY A 217 28.44 17.89 7.19
N ASP A 218 28.73 16.73 7.79
CA ASP A 218 29.28 15.58 7.08
C ASP A 218 28.17 14.61 6.61
N ILE A 219 26.88 14.88 6.88
CA ILE A 219 25.78 13.92 6.68
C ILE A 219 25.75 13.33 5.27
N PHE A 220 25.90 14.17 4.25
CA PHE A 220 25.85 13.74 2.85
C PHE A 220 27.04 12.84 2.51
N GLU A 221 28.23 13.13 3.04
CA GLU A 221 29.39 12.23 2.88
C GLU A 221 29.16 10.89 3.59
N LEU A 222 28.54 10.90 4.77
CA LEU A 222 28.22 9.66 5.48
C LEU A 222 27.20 8.81 4.69
N GLN A 223 26.17 9.44 4.11
CA GLN A 223 25.21 8.76 3.23
C GLN A 223 25.89 8.18 1.99
N ASP A 224 26.75 8.96 1.30
CA ASP A 224 27.53 8.51 0.14
C ASP A 224 28.37 7.27 0.48
N ARG A 225 29.04 7.29 1.64
CA ARG A 225 29.86 6.16 2.11
C ARG A 225 29.00 4.92 2.39
N ILE A 226 27.82 5.07 2.98
CA ILE A 226 26.90 3.95 3.21
C ILE A 226 26.44 3.36 1.87
N THR A 227 26.02 4.22 0.92
CA THR A 227 25.62 3.81 -0.42
C THR A 227 26.73 3.05 -1.16
N GLN A 228 27.96 3.56 -1.14
CA GLN A 228 29.11 2.89 -1.72
C GLN A 228 29.39 1.52 -1.07
N LYS A 229 29.24 1.41 0.27
CA LYS A 229 29.41 0.13 0.96
C LYS A 229 28.32 -0.88 0.60
N ILE A 230 27.08 -0.43 0.41
CA ILE A 230 25.99 -1.30 -0.06
C ILE A 230 26.32 -1.85 -1.45
N VAL A 231 26.66 -0.97 -2.40
CA VAL A 231 27.03 -1.37 -3.76
C VAL A 231 28.20 -2.35 -3.77
N ALA A 232 29.24 -2.07 -2.97
CA ALA A 232 30.40 -2.95 -2.87
C ALA A 232 30.07 -4.30 -2.23
N ALA A 233 29.30 -4.32 -1.14
CA ALA A 233 28.92 -5.55 -0.44
C ALA A 233 28.01 -6.44 -1.29
N LEU A 234 27.17 -5.83 -2.14
CA LEU A 234 26.31 -6.52 -3.10
C LEU A 234 27.03 -6.88 -4.42
N SER A 235 28.31 -6.48 -4.58
CA SER A 235 29.10 -6.69 -5.80
C SER A 235 28.41 -6.17 -7.07
N ILE A 236 27.75 -5.01 -6.96
CA ILE A 236 27.01 -4.41 -8.07
C ILE A 236 27.96 -3.60 -8.94
N GLU A 237 27.98 -3.90 -10.24
CA GLU A 237 28.66 -3.07 -11.23
C GLU A 237 27.81 -1.83 -11.52
N LEU A 238 28.39 -0.65 -11.29
CA LEU A 238 27.75 0.63 -11.58
C LEU A 238 28.00 1.04 -13.03
N THR A 239 26.95 1.48 -13.72
CA THR A 239 27.07 2.15 -15.01
C THR A 239 27.51 3.61 -14.84
N GLU A 240 27.94 4.26 -15.93
CA GLU A 240 28.23 5.71 -15.90
C GLU A 240 27.01 6.54 -15.48
N THR A 241 25.81 6.11 -15.88
CA THR A 241 24.54 6.75 -15.49
C THR A 241 24.29 6.61 -14.00
N ASP A 242 24.51 5.41 -13.42
CA ASP A 242 24.35 5.21 -11.97
C ASP A 242 25.34 6.09 -11.19
N LEU A 243 26.60 6.17 -11.65
CA LEU A 243 27.62 7.04 -11.05
C LEU A 243 27.22 8.52 -11.12
N HIS A 244 26.69 8.98 -12.26
CA HIS A 244 26.21 10.35 -12.40
C HIS A 244 25.07 10.64 -11.41
N HIS A 245 24.10 9.73 -11.28
CA HIS A 245 23.00 9.87 -10.33
C HIS A 245 23.47 9.89 -8.87
N LEU A 246 24.40 9.01 -8.49
CA LEU A 246 24.94 8.94 -7.13
C LEU A 246 25.86 10.14 -6.81
N SER A 247 26.51 10.73 -7.81
CA SER A 247 27.37 11.91 -7.61
C SER A 247 26.60 13.23 -7.49
N ARG A 248 25.35 13.26 -7.96
CA ARG A 248 24.54 14.47 -7.97
C ARG A 248 23.89 14.67 -6.61
N ARG A 249 24.49 15.56 -5.81
CA ARG A 249 23.88 16.08 -4.58
C ARG A 249 22.89 17.18 -4.93
N GLU A 250 21.71 17.13 -4.33
CA GLU A 250 20.67 18.14 -4.55
C GLU A 250 20.83 19.36 -3.64
N THR A 251 21.54 19.22 -2.52
CA THR A 251 21.96 20.31 -1.64
C THR A 251 23.24 19.92 -0.89
N ASP A 252 24.05 20.90 -0.53
CA ASP A 252 25.15 20.76 0.46
C ASP A 252 24.85 21.59 1.73
N ASN A 253 23.65 22.19 1.84
CA ASN A 253 23.22 22.99 2.97
C ASN A 253 22.42 22.13 3.96
N PHE A 254 23.00 21.86 5.13
CA PHE A 254 22.38 21.01 6.14
C PHE A 254 21.05 21.59 6.67
N GLU A 255 21.00 22.89 6.92
CA GLU A 255 19.81 23.56 7.41
C GLU A 255 18.67 23.51 6.37
N ALA A 256 19.00 23.63 5.08
CA ALA A 256 18.04 23.44 4.00
C ALA A 256 17.50 22.00 3.97
N TYR A 257 18.39 21.03 4.14
CA TYR A 257 18.03 19.61 4.23
C TYR A 257 17.15 19.30 5.45
N GLU A 258 17.46 19.87 6.62
CA GLU A 258 16.65 19.67 7.83
C GLU A 258 15.23 20.21 7.64
N ALA A 259 15.10 21.42 7.07
CA ALA A 259 13.80 22.01 6.75
C ALA A 259 13.04 21.16 5.71
N TYR A 260 13.74 20.60 4.71
CA TYR A 260 13.16 19.70 3.73
C TYR A 260 12.60 18.41 4.38
N LEU A 261 13.36 17.77 5.28
CA LEU A 261 12.90 16.57 5.98
C LEU A 261 11.70 16.84 6.90
N GLN A 262 11.69 17.98 7.59
CA GLN A 262 10.55 18.42 8.41
C GLN A 262 9.29 18.60 7.55
N GLY A 263 9.45 19.18 6.35
CA GLY A 263 8.35 19.32 5.40
C GLY A 263 7.73 17.98 5.04
N TRP A 264 8.55 16.96 4.76
CA TRP A 264 8.06 15.62 4.48
C TRP A 264 7.40 14.95 5.68
N GLU A 265 7.91 15.13 6.89
CA GLU A 265 7.28 14.62 8.10
C GLU A 265 5.86 15.18 8.28
N HIS A 266 5.69 16.49 8.11
CA HIS A 266 4.38 17.10 8.11
C HIS A 266 3.50 16.58 6.97
N GLN A 267 4.03 16.50 5.76
CA GLN A 267 3.27 16.04 4.60
C GLN A 267 2.74 14.59 4.76
N ARG A 268 3.49 13.72 5.45
CA ARG A 268 3.05 12.34 5.75
C ARG A 268 1.87 12.27 6.73
N ARG A 269 1.71 13.24 7.63
CA ARG A 269 0.57 13.32 8.56
C ARG A 269 -0.72 13.73 7.85
N ASP A 270 -0.58 14.43 6.71
CA ASP A 270 -1.63 14.64 5.71
C ASP A 270 -2.91 15.32 6.25
N THR A 271 -2.74 16.12 7.31
CA THR A 271 -3.78 17.03 7.80
C THR A 271 -3.65 18.41 7.14
N LYS A 272 -4.71 19.21 7.19
CA LYS A 272 -4.68 20.56 6.62
C LYS A 272 -3.62 21.45 7.26
N SER A 273 -3.52 21.41 8.59
CA SER A 273 -2.52 22.17 9.33
C SER A 273 -1.11 21.67 9.01
N ASP A 274 -0.91 20.35 8.95
CA ASP A 274 0.41 19.81 8.62
C ASP A 274 0.83 20.17 7.18
N LEU A 275 -0.06 20.15 6.19
CA LEU A 275 0.31 20.58 4.84
C LEU A 275 0.72 22.07 4.77
N VAL A 276 0.17 22.93 5.64
CA VAL A 276 0.61 24.32 5.74
C VAL A 276 2.02 24.41 6.33
N GLU A 277 2.31 23.65 7.39
CA GLU A 277 3.66 23.56 7.96
C GLU A 277 4.66 22.93 6.98
N ALA A 278 4.22 21.95 6.18
CA ALA A 278 5.03 21.36 5.12
C ALA A 278 5.43 22.41 4.07
N VAL A 279 4.46 23.21 3.60
CA VAL A 279 4.73 24.34 2.69
C VAL A 279 5.72 25.34 3.30
N SER A 280 5.55 25.70 4.57
CA SER A 280 6.47 26.60 5.28
C SER A 280 7.90 26.03 5.33
N SER A 281 8.02 24.75 5.65
CA SER A 281 9.29 24.04 5.77
C SER A 281 10.01 23.92 4.42
N PHE A 282 9.30 23.54 3.34
CA PHE A 282 9.88 23.50 2.01
C PHE A 282 10.27 24.88 1.48
N LYS A 283 9.50 25.92 1.78
CA LYS A 283 9.90 27.31 1.46
C LYS A 283 11.19 27.70 2.18
N THR A 284 11.30 27.37 3.47
CA THR A 284 12.52 27.62 4.24
C THR A 284 13.72 26.89 3.61
N ALA A 285 13.54 25.63 3.19
CA ALA A 285 14.59 24.90 2.48
C ALA A 285 15.04 25.61 1.19
N ILE A 286 14.10 26.12 0.39
CA ILE A 286 14.38 26.88 -0.84
C ILE A 286 15.03 28.23 -0.54
N GLU A 287 14.66 28.90 0.54
CA GLU A 287 15.29 30.17 0.95
C GLU A 287 16.75 29.96 1.35
N LEU A 288 17.05 28.84 2.02
CA LEU A 288 18.39 28.46 2.45
C LEU A 288 19.26 27.93 1.29
N ASP A 289 18.65 27.22 0.34
CA ASP A 289 19.28 26.76 -0.90
C ASP A 289 18.32 26.92 -2.10
N PRO A 290 18.42 28.04 -2.83
CA PRO A 290 17.54 28.30 -3.98
C PRO A 290 17.68 27.29 -5.12
N THR A 291 18.78 26.52 -5.16
CA THR A 291 19.05 25.52 -6.20
C THR A 291 18.58 24.11 -5.84
N TYR A 292 18.05 23.92 -4.63
CA TYR A 292 17.59 22.63 -4.12
C TYR A 292 16.33 22.15 -4.85
N SER A 293 16.54 21.40 -5.94
CA SER A 293 15.49 21.06 -6.89
C SER A 293 14.41 20.14 -6.29
N GLU A 294 14.78 19.24 -5.38
CA GLU A 294 13.82 18.39 -4.67
C GLU A 294 12.91 19.19 -3.73
N ALA A 295 13.41 20.24 -3.07
CA ALA A 295 12.59 21.11 -2.23
C ALA A 295 11.53 21.86 -3.05
N HIS A 296 11.89 22.33 -4.26
CA HIS A 296 10.92 22.91 -5.21
C HIS A 296 9.86 21.89 -5.64
N ALA A 297 10.28 20.66 -5.96
CA ALA A 297 9.36 19.59 -6.33
C ALA A 297 8.41 19.21 -5.19
N ALA A 298 8.93 19.11 -3.97
CA ALA A 298 8.15 18.81 -2.77
C ALA A 298 7.15 19.93 -2.44
N LEU A 299 7.55 21.20 -2.56
CA LEU A 299 6.66 22.34 -2.42
C LEU A 299 5.50 22.28 -3.43
N SER A 300 5.81 21.97 -4.70
CA SER A 300 4.78 21.79 -5.73
C SER A 300 3.81 20.66 -5.38
N LEU A 301 4.31 19.53 -4.88
CA LEU A 301 3.49 18.40 -4.46
C LEU A 301 2.58 18.76 -3.28
N ALA A 302 3.10 19.50 -2.28
CA ALA A 302 2.33 19.97 -1.15
C ALA A 302 1.17 20.88 -1.61
N TYR A 303 1.42 21.81 -2.54
CA TYR A 303 0.37 22.63 -3.13
C TYR A 303 -0.67 21.80 -3.90
N GLN A 304 -0.22 20.80 -4.68
CA GLN A 304 -1.13 19.90 -5.38
C GLN A 304 -2.05 19.15 -4.41
N HIS A 305 -1.51 18.68 -3.27
CA HIS A 305 -2.31 18.00 -2.24
C HIS A 305 -3.35 18.93 -1.62
N ILE A 306 -2.97 20.17 -1.29
CA ILE A 306 -3.87 21.18 -0.73
C ILE A 306 -5.00 21.51 -1.71
N ALA A 307 -4.66 21.76 -2.98
CA ALA A 307 -5.62 22.07 -4.03
C ALA A 307 -6.55 20.88 -4.34
N GLY A 308 -6.01 19.67 -4.41
CA GLY A 308 -6.79 18.44 -4.63
C GLY A 308 -7.86 18.19 -3.56
N ARG A 309 -7.63 18.67 -2.33
CA ARG A 309 -8.58 18.60 -1.21
C ARG A 309 -9.46 19.85 -1.07
N ARG A 310 -9.27 20.85 -1.94
CA ARG A 310 -9.91 22.17 -1.89
C ARG A 310 -9.62 22.96 -0.61
N TRP A 311 -8.50 22.68 0.06
CA TRP A 311 -8.09 23.39 1.26
C TRP A 311 -7.49 24.76 0.97
N ASP A 312 -7.04 24.99 -0.27
CA ASP A 312 -6.59 26.29 -0.79
C ASP A 312 -7.66 27.37 -0.65
N VAL A 313 -8.93 27.04 -0.89
CA VAL A 313 -10.07 27.96 -0.75
C VAL A 313 -10.23 28.40 0.70
N ASP A 314 -10.22 27.43 1.61
CA ASP A 314 -10.37 27.71 3.04
C ASP A 314 -9.18 28.46 3.63
N LEU A 315 -7.97 28.24 3.08
CA LEU A 315 -6.74 28.92 3.48
C LEU A 315 -6.63 30.32 2.85
N GLY A 316 -7.51 30.66 1.89
CA GLY A 316 -7.44 31.91 1.14
C GLY A 316 -6.30 31.96 0.12
N TRP A 317 -5.73 30.82 -0.26
CA TRP A 317 -4.61 30.70 -1.22
C TRP A 317 -5.07 30.60 -2.68
N GLY A 318 -6.38 30.53 -2.91
CA GLY A 318 -6.97 30.40 -4.25
C GLY A 318 -6.83 31.63 -5.16
N ASP A 319 -6.25 32.74 -4.69
CA ASP A 319 -5.98 33.90 -5.54
C ASP A 319 -4.57 33.77 -6.15
N VAL A 320 -4.49 33.85 -7.49
CA VAL A 320 -3.29 33.54 -8.30
C VAL A 320 -2.11 34.48 -8.00
N ARG A 321 -2.33 35.52 -7.19
CA ARG A 321 -1.31 36.49 -6.73
C ARG A 321 -0.53 36.04 -5.49
N SER A 322 -0.83 34.87 -4.95
CA SER A 322 -0.24 34.34 -3.70
C SER A 322 0.99 33.47 -3.92
N PHE A 323 1.37 33.23 -5.19
CA PHE A 323 2.44 32.35 -5.64
C PHE A 323 3.52 33.14 -6.36
#